data_AF-E6VRC5-F1
#
_entry.id   AF-E6VRC5-F1
#
_cell.length_a   1.000
_cell.length_b   1.000
_cell.length_c   1.000
_cell.angle_alpha   90.00
_cell.angle_beta   90.00
_cell.angle_gamma   90.00
#
_symmetry.space_group_name_H-M   'P 1'
#
loop_
_entity.id
_entity.type
_entity.pdbx_description
1 polymer ?
#
loop_
_entity_poly.entity_id
_entity_poly.type
_entity_poly.pdbx_seq_one_letter_code
_entity_poly.pdbx_strand_id
1 'polypeptide(L)'
;MKKWKVWVAFAAMFAAGVVVGVAGLALVLQQQFNHPMDHARFRETVRARLLADIADTVRPDPAAMPGIERTLDQTLDALEAHRAENGPKIQAILNTGKQEILSMLTPEQGVRFEQMMRDRKGPRFGFLRLPPPPPLP
;
A
#
# COMPACT_ATOMS: atom_id res chain seq x y z
N MET A 1 41.39 34.27 -9.08
CA MET A 1 40.74 33.42 -10.12
C MET A 1 40.67 31.92 -9.77
N LYS A 2 41.55 31.35 -8.93
CA LYS A 2 41.56 29.89 -8.63
C LYS A 2 40.44 29.39 -7.68
N LYS A 3 39.91 30.24 -6.79
CA LYS A 3 38.90 29.87 -5.77
C LYS A 3 37.51 29.55 -6.34
N TRP A 4 37.14 30.16 -7.47
CA TRP A 4 35.84 29.91 -8.14
C TRP A 4 35.73 28.49 -8.69
N LYS A 5 36.82 27.96 -9.28
CA LYS A 5 36.85 26.59 -9.79
C LYS A 5 36.63 25.54 -8.69
N VAL A 6 37.12 25.82 -7.47
CA VAL A 6 36.94 24.93 -6.31
C VAL A 6 35.48 24.92 -5.87
N TRP A 7 34.83 26.08 -5.84
CA TRP A 7 33.40 26.19 -5.51
C TRP A 7 32.50 25.50 -6.54
N VAL A 8 32.81 25.65 -7.83
CA VAL A 8 32.06 24.97 -8.91
C VAL A 8 32.23 23.46 -8.83
N ALA A 9 33.43 22.96 -8.53
CA ALA A 9 33.67 21.53 -8.35
C ALA A 9 32.86 20.97 -7.15
N PHE A 10 32.81 21.70 -6.04
CA PHE A 10 32.01 21.32 -4.87
C PHE A 10 30.52 21.31 -5.17
N ALA A 11 30.01 22.34 -5.84
CA ALA A 11 28.61 22.42 -6.24
C ALA A 11 28.22 21.29 -7.20
N ALA A 12 29.10 20.92 -8.14
CA ALA A 12 28.89 19.81 -9.05
C ALA A 12 28.85 18.45 -8.33
N MET A 13 29.75 18.23 -7.36
CA MET A 13 29.75 17.00 -6.55
C MET A 13 28.49 16.89 -5.70
N PHE A 14 28.03 18.00 -5.14
CA PHE A 14 26.80 18.05 -4.34
C PHE A 14 25.58 17.80 -5.21
N ALA A 15 25.49 18.42 -6.39
CA ALA A 15 24.40 18.20 -7.34
C ALA A 15 24.35 16.74 -7.81
N ALA A 16 25.50 16.12 -8.11
CA ALA A 16 25.57 14.71 -8.46
C ALA A 16 25.10 13.81 -7.31
N GLY A 17 25.51 14.12 -6.07
CA GLY A 17 25.05 13.41 -4.87
C GLY A 17 23.54 13.54 -4.64
N VAL A 18 22.96 14.73 -4.85
CA VAL A 18 21.52 14.97 -4.75
C VAL A 18 20.76 14.19 -5.83
N VAL A 19 21.24 14.18 -7.07
CA VAL A 19 20.60 13.43 -8.16
C VAL A 19 20.62 11.93 -7.87
N VAL A 20 21.76 11.37 -7.42
CA VAL A 20 21.86 9.96 -7.06
C VAL A 20 21.03 9.63 -5.83
N GLY A 21 20.99 10.51 -4.82
CA GLY A 21 20.17 10.34 -3.63
C GLY A 21 18.67 10.38 -3.93
N VAL A 22 18.22 11.33 -4.75
CA VAL A 22 16.81 11.45 -5.17
C VAL A 22 16.41 10.29 -6.07
N ALA A 23 17.25 9.89 -7.03
CA ALA A 23 16.97 8.75 -7.91
C ALA A 23 16.99 7.42 -7.13
N GLY A 24 17.94 7.23 -6.21
CA GLY A 24 18.01 6.05 -5.35
C GLY A 24 16.83 5.97 -4.39
N LEU A 25 16.46 7.10 -3.76
CA LEU A 25 15.29 7.17 -2.90
C LEU A 25 14.00 6.98 -3.70
N ALA A 26 13.89 7.54 -4.91
CA ALA A 26 12.75 7.32 -5.80
C ALA A 26 12.64 5.85 -6.23
N LEU A 27 13.76 5.16 -6.49
CA LEU A 27 13.76 3.73 -6.80
C LEU A 27 13.40 2.86 -5.59
N VAL A 28 13.89 3.18 -4.40
CA VAL A 28 13.54 2.47 -3.15
C VAL A 28 12.07 2.70 -2.80
N LEU A 29 11.58 3.94 -2.92
CA LEU A 29 10.18 4.26 -2.75
C LEU A 29 9.32 3.58 -3.83
N GLN A 30 9.77 3.49 -5.08
CA GLN A 30 9.10 2.70 -6.11
C GLN A 30 9.14 1.20 -5.77
N GLN A 31 10.22 0.63 -5.24
CA GLN A 31 10.26 -0.79 -4.89
C GLN A 31 9.44 -1.14 -3.63
N GLN A 32 9.35 -0.23 -2.65
CA GLN A 32 8.59 -0.42 -1.41
C GLN A 32 7.11 -0.05 -1.55
N PHE A 33 6.77 0.97 -2.34
CA PHE A 33 5.37 1.46 -2.50
C PHE A 33 4.70 1.01 -3.80
N ASN A 34 5.47 0.55 -4.80
CA ASN A 34 4.95 -0.04 -6.03
C ASN A 34 5.04 -1.57 -6.02
N HIS A 35 5.25 -2.20 -4.85
CA HIS A 35 4.83 -3.58 -4.72
C HIS A 35 3.32 -3.58 -4.97
N PRO A 36 2.79 -4.19 -6.06
CA PRO A 36 1.56 -4.93 -5.84
C PRO A 36 1.84 -5.73 -4.57
N MET A 37 0.99 -5.65 -3.54
CA MET A 37 1.01 -6.72 -2.54
C MET A 37 1.10 -7.99 -3.36
N ASP A 38 2.22 -8.70 -3.32
CA ASP A 38 2.44 -9.83 -4.21
C ASP A 38 1.29 -10.77 -3.86
N HIS A 39 0.27 -10.84 -4.71
CA HIS A 39 -1.07 -11.27 -4.28
C HIS A 39 -0.98 -12.71 -3.80
N ALA A 40 -0.09 -13.46 -4.44
CA ALA A 40 0.36 -14.78 -4.03
C ALA A 40 0.97 -14.77 -2.62
N ARG A 41 1.96 -13.92 -2.32
CA ARG A 41 2.56 -13.82 -0.97
C ARG A 41 1.57 -13.35 0.09
N PHE A 42 0.69 -12.42 -0.22
CA PHE A 42 -0.35 -11.99 0.72
C PHE A 42 -1.33 -13.13 1.01
N ARG A 43 -1.79 -13.82 -0.03
CA ARG A 43 -2.65 -14.99 0.07
C ARG A 43 -2.00 -16.08 0.91
N GLU A 44 -0.75 -16.41 0.63
CA GLU A 44 0.03 -17.42 1.36
C GLU A 44 0.21 -17.03 2.82
N THR A 45 0.55 -15.77 3.10
CA THR A 45 0.69 -15.26 4.47
C THR A 45 -0.63 -15.33 5.25
N VAL A 46 -1.74 -14.92 4.63
CA VAL A 46 -3.07 -14.98 5.25
C VAL A 46 -3.50 -16.43 5.48
N ARG A 47 -3.33 -17.30 4.48
CA ARG A 47 -3.64 -18.73 4.57
C ARG A 47 -2.87 -19.38 5.72
N ALA A 48 -1.54 -19.22 5.73
CA ALA A 48 -0.67 -19.81 6.74
C ALA A 48 -1.03 -19.33 8.14
N ARG A 49 -1.28 -18.03 8.31
CA ARG A 49 -1.68 -17.46 9.60
C ARG A 49 -3.02 -17.98 10.08
N LEU A 50 -4.04 -18.02 9.21
CA LEU A 50 -5.37 -18.48 9.60
C LEU A 50 -5.37 -19.97 9.96
N LEU A 51 -4.65 -20.80 9.20
CA LEU A 51 -4.51 -22.22 9.51
C LEU A 51 -3.75 -22.45 10.81
N ALA A 52 -2.68 -21.69 11.07
CA ALA A 52 -1.97 -21.74 12.34
C ALA A 52 -2.88 -21.34 13.51
N ASP A 53 -3.60 -20.22 13.38
CA ASP A 53 -4.53 -19.74 14.41
C ASP A 53 -5.65 -20.76 14.68
N ILE A 54 -6.20 -21.40 13.64
CA ILE A 54 -7.22 -22.46 13.78
C ILE A 54 -6.62 -23.70 14.46
N ALA A 55 -5.44 -24.15 14.04
CA ALA A 55 -4.78 -25.31 14.61
C ALA A 55 -4.47 -25.10 16.10
N ASP A 56 -3.95 -23.93 16.48
CA ASP A 56 -3.53 -23.64 17.85
C ASP A 56 -4.70 -23.34 18.79
N THR A 57 -5.71 -22.60 18.29
CA THR A 57 -6.82 -22.10 19.11
C THR A 57 -7.99 -23.07 19.16
N VAL A 58 -8.41 -23.58 18.00
CA VAL A 58 -9.59 -24.44 17.88
C VAL A 58 -9.23 -25.91 18.05
N ARG A 59 -7.99 -26.30 17.70
CA ARG A 59 -7.47 -27.67 17.81
C ARG A 59 -8.43 -28.71 17.23
N PRO A 60 -8.81 -28.57 15.94
CA PRO A 60 -9.74 -29.50 15.32
C PRO A 60 -9.15 -30.92 15.23
N ASP A 61 -10.02 -31.91 15.06
CA ASP A 61 -9.61 -33.28 14.74
C ASP A 61 -8.68 -33.27 13.50
N PRO A 62 -7.53 -33.96 13.53
CA PRO A 62 -6.67 -34.13 12.36
C PRO A 62 -7.42 -34.59 11.10
N ALA A 63 -8.49 -35.36 11.24
CA ALA A 63 -9.32 -35.78 10.10
C ALA A 63 -10.13 -34.63 9.47
N ALA A 64 -10.40 -33.55 10.21
CA ALA A 64 -11.13 -32.38 9.75
C ALA A 64 -10.24 -31.33 9.05
N MET A 65 -8.93 -31.34 9.32
CA MET A 65 -7.97 -30.36 8.77
C MET A 65 -7.98 -30.28 7.22
N PRO A 66 -7.99 -31.39 6.47
CA PRO A 66 -8.06 -31.32 5.00
C PRO A 66 -9.33 -30.63 4.48
N GLY A 67 -10.44 -30.78 5.20
CA GLY A 67 -11.70 -30.11 4.88
C GLY A 67 -11.61 -28.60 5.11
N ILE A 68 -11.04 -28.20 6.25
CA ILE A 68 -10.82 -26.79 6.62
C ILE A 68 -9.91 -26.10 5.61
N GLU A 69 -8.80 -26.72 5.23
CA GLU A 69 -7.89 -26.18 4.21
C GLU A 69 -8.60 -25.95 2.88
N ARG A 70 -9.37 -26.93 2.40
CA ARG A 70 -10.13 -26.80 1.16
C ARG A 70 -11.14 -25.66 1.22
N THR A 71 -11.88 -25.54 2.31
CA THR A 71 -12.85 -24.44 2.49
C THR A 71 -12.17 -23.09 2.53
N LEU A 72 -11.01 -22.99 3.19
CA LEU A 72 -10.24 -21.75 3.23
C LEU A 72 -9.73 -21.37 1.84
N ASP A 73 -9.18 -22.31 1.08
CA ASP A 73 -8.68 -22.08 -0.27
C ASP A 73 -9.79 -21.60 -1.22
N GLN A 74 -10.96 -22.25 -1.19
CA GLN A 74 -12.15 -21.82 -1.93
C GLN A 74 -12.60 -20.40 -1.55
N THR A 75 -12.52 -20.07 -0.26
CA THR A 75 -12.90 -18.74 0.23
C THR A 75 -11.93 -17.68 -0.27
N LEU A 76 -10.63 -17.97 -0.26
CA LEU A 76 -9.60 -17.06 -0.77
C LEU A 76 -9.74 -16.86 -2.29
N ASP A 77 -10.08 -17.92 -3.05
CA ASP A 77 -10.38 -17.83 -4.48
C ASP A 77 -11.58 -16.92 -4.76
N ALA A 78 -12.68 -17.09 -4.01
CA ALA A 78 -13.87 -16.27 -4.16
C ALA A 78 -13.59 -14.80 -3.84
N LEU A 79 -12.79 -14.53 -2.80
CA LEU A 79 -12.38 -13.17 -2.45
C LEU A 79 -11.51 -12.52 -3.55
N GLU A 80 -10.60 -13.29 -4.14
CA GLU A 80 -9.74 -12.84 -5.21
C GLU A 80 -10.54 -12.52 -6.48
N ALA A 81 -11.50 -13.39 -6.85
CA ALA A 81 -12.43 -13.14 -7.95
C ALA A 81 -13.26 -11.86 -7.71
N HIS A 82 -13.81 -11.68 -6.51
CA HIS A 82 -14.58 -10.48 -6.17
C HIS A 82 -13.72 -9.21 -6.23
N ARG A 83 -12.46 -9.28 -5.79
CA ARG A 83 -11.51 -8.16 -5.89
C ARG A 83 -11.16 -7.86 -7.35
N ALA A 84 -10.93 -8.87 -8.18
CA ALA A 84 -10.63 -8.68 -9.59
C ALA A 84 -11.78 -7.99 -10.33
N GLU A 85 -13.02 -8.36 -10.02
CA GLU A 85 -14.20 -7.76 -10.63
C GLU A 85 -14.48 -6.33 -10.14
N ASN A 86 -14.38 -6.09 -8.83
CA ASN A 86 -14.83 -4.84 -8.23
C ASN A 86 -13.71 -3.84 -7.97
N GLY A 87 -12.46 -4.28 -7.90
CA GLY A 87 -11.28 -3.44 -7.70
C GLY A 87 -11.19 -2.30 -8.70
N PRO A 88 -11.30 -2.56 -10.02
CA PRO A 88 -11.30 -1.50 -11.04
C PRO A 88 -12.45 -0.50 -10.87
N LYS A 89 -13.65 -0.99 -10.52
CA LYS A 89 -14.84 -0.15 -10.31
C LYS A 89 -14.64 0.79 -9.11
N ILE A 90 -14.14 0.27 -7.99
CA ILE A 90 -13.82 1.05 -6.79
C ILE A 90 -12.75 2.09 -7.11
N GLN A 91 -11.68 1.70 -7.82
CA GLN A 91 -10.61 2.63 -8.19
C GLN A 91 -11.12 3.76 -9.09
N ALA A 92 -12.03 3.46 -10.01
CA ALA A 92 -12.66 4.47 -10.86
C ALA A 92 -13.47 5.47 -10.03
N ILE A 93 -14.32 5.01 -9.11
CA ILE A 93 -15.12 5.86 -8.22
C ILE A 93 -14.21 6.79 -7.39
N LEU A 94 -13.14 6.24 -6.81
CA LEU A 94 -12.18 7.01 -6.03
C LEU A 94 -11.44 8.06 -6.88
N ASN A 95 -11.09 7.72 -8.12
CA ASN A 95 -10.43 8.65 -9.04
C ASN A 95 -11.37 9.79 -9.45
N THR A 96 -12.65 9.49 -9.72
CA THR A 96 -13.66 10.50 -10.01
C THR A 96 -13.82 11.46 -8.83
N GLY A 97 -14.02 10.93 -7.62
CA GLY A 97 -14.12 11.77 -6.41
C GLY A 97 -12.85 12.61 -6.15
N LYS A 98 -11.67 12.07 -6.45
CA LYS A 98 -10.41 12.83 -6.39
C LYS A 98 -10.44 14.04 -7.34
N GLN A 99 -10.89 13.84 -8.58
CA GLN A 99 -10.95 14.90 -9.59
C GLN A 99 -11.97 15.99 -9.21
N GLU A 100 -13.12 15.59 -8.70
CA GLU A 100 -14.14 16.52 -8.21
C GLU A 100 -13.63 17.37 -7.04
N ILE A 101 -12.90 16.77 -6.09
CA ILE A 101 -12.30 17.54 -4.99
C ILE A 101 -11.24 18.50 -5.54
N LEU A 102 -10.38 18.04 -6.46
CA LEU A 102 -9.32 18.89 -7.03
C LEU A 102 -9.88 20.10 -7.79
N SER A 103 -11.04 20.00 -8.43
CA SER A 103 -11.66 21.12 -9.15
C SER A 103 -12.17 22.23 -8.23
N MET A 104 -12.38 21.92 -6.94
CA MET A 104 -12.83 22.88 -5.92
C MET A 104 -11.65 23.55 -5.18
N LEU A 105 -10.42 23.08 -5.40
CA LEU A 105 -9.24 23.55 -4.69
C LEU A 105 -8.44 24.55 -5.53
N THR A 106 -7.75 25.47 -4.86
CA THR A 106 -6.72 26.28 -5.53
C THR A 106 -5.54 25.38 -5.94
N PRO A 107 -4.72 25.80 -6.92
CA PRO A 107 -3.57 24.99 -7.36
C PRO A 107 -2.63 24.60 -6.21
N GLU A 108 -2.35 25.52 -5.30
CA GLU A 108 -1.51 25.27 -4.12
C GLU A 108 -2.14 24.27 -3.14
N GLN A 109 -3.45 24.35 -2.93
CA GLN A 109 -4.19 23.39 -2.11
C GLN A 109 -4.25 22.00 -2.77
N GLY A 110 -4.36 21.95 -4.11
CA GLY A 110 -4.31 20.72 -4.89
C GLY A 110 -3.02 19.94 -4.66
N VAL A 111 -1.86 20.62 -4.71
CA VAL A 111 -0.56 19.98 -4.43
C VAL A 111 -0.50 19.38 -3.02
N ARG A 112 -1.00 20.11 -2.00
CA ARG A 112 -1.06 19.62 -0.61
C ARG A 112 -2.01 18.43 -0.48
N PHE A 113 -3.15 18.47 -1.17
CA PHE A 113 -4.11 17.37 -1.19
C PHE A 113 -3.52 16.12 -1.84
N GLU A 114 -2.83 16.25 -2.97
CA GLU A 114 -2.16 15.12 -3.62
C GLU A 114 -1.02 14.54 -2.78
N GLN A 115 -0.32 15.38 -2.02
CA GLN A 115 0.69 14.93 -1.07
C GLN A 115 0.05 14.15 0.09
N MET A 116 -1.00 14.69 0.72
CA MET A 116 -1.78 13.98 1.74
C MET A 116 -2.30 12.63 1.22
N MET A 117 -2.77 12.58 -0.03
CA MET A 117 -3.25 11.35 -0.66
C MET A 117 -2.13 10.32 -0.82
N ARG A 118 -0.94 10.73 -1.25
CA ARG A 118 0.23 9.85 -1.38
C ARG A 118 0.69 9.31 -0.03
N ASP A 119 0.74 10.17 0.98
CA ASP A 119 1.17 9.80 2.34
C ASP A 119 0.21 8.79 3.00
N ARG A 120 -1.05 8.76 2.56
CA ARG A 120 -2.09 7.84 3.04
C ARG A 120 -2.23 6.56 2.22
N LYS A 121 -1.46 6.36 1.14
CA LYS A 121 -1.41 5.08 0.37
C LYS A 121 -0.62 3.99 1.11
N GLY A 122 -0.90 3.78 2.40
CA GLY A 122 -0.48 2.58 3.12
C GLY A 122 -1.46 1.42 2.88
N PRO A 123 -1.08 0.16 3.21
CA PRO A 123 -1.85 -1.06 2.94
C PRO A 123 -3.19 -1.17 3.66
N ARG A 124 -3.56 -0.13 4.42
CA ARG A 124 -4.83 -0.01 5.13
C ARG A 124 -5.50 1.25 4.62
N PHE A 125 -6.43 1.11 3.68
CA PHE A 125 -7.48 2.07 3.35
C PHE A 125 -7.36 3.41 4.10
N GLY A 126 -6.56 4.35 3.58
CA GLY A 126 -6.23 5.63 4.24
C GLY A 126 -7.41 6.59 4.46
N PHE A 127 -8.61 6.18 4.06
CA PHE A 127 -9.87 6.88 4.28
C PHE A 127 -10.85 6.13 5.19
N LEU A 128 -10.73 4.80 5.33
CA LEU A 128 -11.59 3.97 6.18
C LEU A 128 -10.84 3.51 7.43
N ARG A 129 -10.07 4.43 8.03
CA ARG A 129 -9.73 4.30 9.46
C ARG A 129 -11.04 4.46 10.22
N LEU A 130 -11.76 3.36 10.41
CA LEU A 130 -12.88 3.31 11.34
C LEU A 130 -12.35 3.84 12.68
N PRO A 131 -13.03 4.82 13.29
CA PRO A 131 -12.66 5.24 14.64
C PRO A 131 -12.67 4.01 15.55
N PRO A 132 -11.77 3.93 16.55
CA PRO A 132 -11.81 2.85 17.52
C PRO A 132 -13.23 2.76 18.10
N PRO A 133 -13.78 1.54 18.31
CA PRO A 133 -15.11 1.39 18.86
C PRO A 133 -15.20 2.14 20.20
N PRO A 134 -16.32 2.81 20.48
CA PRO A 134 -16.51 3.48 21.77
C PRO A 134 -16.33 2.48 22.91
N PRO A 135 -15.76 2.89 24.06
CA PRO A 135 -15.67 2.02 25.22
C PRO A 135 -17.08 1.55 25.60
N LEU A 136 -17.23 0.24 25.83
CA LEU A 136 -18.48 -0.34 26.28
C LEU A 136 -18.86 0.26 27.66
N PRO A 137 -20.15 0.56 27.89
CA PRO A 137 -20.64 1.12 29.16
C PRO A 137 -20.49 0.15 30.33
#